data_AF-A0A355BXS3-F1
#
_entry.id   AF-A0A355BXS3-F1
#
_cell.length_a   1.000
_cell.length_b   1.000
_cell.length_c   1.000
_cell.angle_alpha   90.00
_cell.angle_beta   90.00
_cell.angle_gamma   90.00
#
_symmetry.space_group_name_H-M   'P 1'
#
loop_
_entity.id
_entity.type
_entity.pdbx_description
1 polymer ?
#
loop_
_entity_poly.entity_id
_entity_poly.type
_entity_poly.pdbx_seq_one_letter_code
_entity_poly.pdbx_strand_id
1 'polypeptide(L)'
;RSGVVSTTISYLTLYRDPIIARVTGACDWRVADLVDGAHPSSLYLVVPPSDISRTKPLIRLILNQIGRRLTEDLEEKRHKVLMMLDEFP
;
A
#
# COMPACT_ATOMS: atom_id res chain seq x y z
N ARG A 1 -20.98 -0.81 -21.68
CA ARG A 1 -20.84 0.20 -20.58
C ARG A 1 -21.04 -0.37 -19.16
N SER A 2 -21.36 -1.66 -18.98
CA SER A 2 -21.60 -2.26 -17.64
C SER A 2 -20.37 -2.96 -17.01
N GLY A 3 -19.40 -3.39 -17.82
CA GLY A 3 -18.26 -4.19 -17.33
C GLY A 3 -17.24 -3.44 -16.45
N VAL A 4 -16.96 -2.17 -16.73
CA VAL A 4 -15.94 -1.40 -15.98
C VAL A 4 -16.42 -1.09 -14.55
N VAL A 5 -17.71 -0.79 -14.39
CA VAL A 5 -18.31 -0.45 -13.09
C VAL A 5 -18.31 -1.65 -12.14
N SER A 6 -18.60 -2.85 -12.65
CA SER A 6 -18.54 -4.10 -11.87
C SER A 6 -17.13 -4.41 -11.33
N THR A 7 -16.10 -4.14 -12.14
CA THR A 7 -14.69 -4.33 -11.75
C THR A 7 -14.25 -3.32 -10.70
N THR A 8 -14.57 -2.03 -10.87
CA THR A 8 -14.25 -1.00 -9.89
C THR A 8 -14.94 -1.25 -8.55
N ILE A 9 -16.20 -1.71 -8.57
CA ILE A 9 -16.92 -2.10 -7.35
C ILE A 9 -16.23 -3.28 -6.67
N SER A 10 -15.79 -4.29 -7.41
CA SER A 10 -15.08 -5.45 -6.83
C SER A 10 -13.79 -5.04 -6.10
N TYR A 11 -13.01 -4.10 -6.65
CA TYR A 11 -11.80 -3.58 -5.99
C TYR A 11 -12.10 -2.72 -4.75
N LEU A 12 -13.18 -1.94 -4.78
CA LEU A 12 -13.59 -1.10 -3.64
C LEU A 12 -14.38 -1.88 -2.58
N THR A 13 -14.87 -3.08 -2.91
CA THR A 13 -15.59 -3.96 -1.96
C THR A 13 -14.69 -4.40 -0.81
N LEU A 14 -13.36 -4.43 -1.01
CA LEU A 14 -12.39 -4.66 0.07
C LEU A 14 -12.54 -3.66 1.22
N TYR A 15 -12.84 -2.38 0.93
CA TYR A 15 -13.04 -1.36 1.96
C TYR A 15 -14.41 -1.45 2.66
N ARG A 16 -15.31 -2.35 2.20
CA ARG A 16 -16.52 -2.70 2.96
C ARG A 16 -16.23 -3.69 4.08
N ASP A 17 -15.05 -4.30 4.09
CA ASP A 17 -14.61 -5.08 5.25
C ASP A 17 -14.37 -4.11 6.43
N PRO A 18 -15.06 -4.30 7.57
CA PRO A 18 -14.98 -3.37 8.70
C PRO A 18 -13.58 -3.34 9.35
N ILE A 19 -12.80 -4.41 9.22
CA ILE A 19 -11.41 -4.43 9.70
C ILE A 19 -10.57 -3.51 8.81
N ILE A 20 -10.70 -3.65 7.49
CA ILE A 20 -9.98 -2.81 6.52
C ILE A 20 -10.37 -1.34 6.68
N ALA A 21 -11.67 -1.04 6.72
CA ALA A 21 -12.17 0.33 6.88
C ALA A 21 -11.62 1.01 8.13
N ARG A 22 -11.55 0.28 9.25
CA ARG A 22 -10.99 0.79 10.50
C ARG A 22 -9.50 1.08 10.41
N VAL A 23 -8.70 0.17 9.83
CA VAL A 23 -7.24 0.35 9.75
C VAL A 23 -6.82 1.36 8.69
N THR A 24 -7.67 1.68 7.72
CA THR A 24 -7.42 2.72 6.71
C THR A 24 -8.16 4.04 6.98
N GLY A 25 -8.80 4.18 8.14
CA GLY A 25 -9.64 5.35 8.46
C GLY A 25 -8.86 6.64 8.73
N ALA A 26 -7.57 6.53 9.03
CA ALA A 26 -6.66 7.65 9.22
C ALA A 26 -5.25 7.26 8.75
N CYS A 27 -4.44 8.25 8.37
CA CYS A 27 -3.06 8.04 7.94
C CYS A 27 -2.22 9.27 8.30
N ASP A 28 -1.30 9.10 9.25
CA ASP A 28 -0.45 10.18 9.76
C ASP A 28 0.89 10.32 9.02
N TRP A 29 1.11 9.48 8.01
CA TRP A 29 2.35 9.45 7.22
C TRP A 29 2.04 9.42 5.72
N ARG A 30 3.05 9.70 4.89
CA ARG A 30 2.97 9.70 3.43
C ARG A 30 4.07 8.84 2.85
N VAL A 31 3.82 8.21 1.69
CA VAL A 31 4.84 7.43 0.97
C VAL A 31 6.14 8.21 0.75
N ALA A 32 6.05 9.52 0.48
CA ALA A 32 7.21 10.39 0.31
C ALA A 32 8.11 10.48 1.56
N ASP A 33 7.57 10.25 2.75
CA ASP A 33 8.33 10.31 4.01
C ASP A 33 9.40 9.19 4.06
N LEU A 34 9.25 8.10 3.30
CA LEU A 34 10.27 7.04 3.17
C LEU A 34 11.56 7.51 2.49
N VAL A 35 11.46 8.51 1.61
CA VAL A 35 12.58 8.99 0.77
C VAL A 35 13.02 10.40 1.10
N ASP A 36 12.09 11.27 1.51
CA ASP A 36 12.31 12.71 1.67
C ASP A 36 12.08 13.21 3.12
N GLY A 37 11.66 12.31 4.02
CA GLY A 37 11.41 12.62 5.42
C GLY A 37 12.64 13.18 6.15
N ALA A 38 12.42 14.04 7.15
CA ALA A 38 13.51 14.62 7.93
C ALA A 38 14.37 13.53 8.62
N HIS A 39 13.75 12.44 9.06
CA HIS A 39 14.37 11.29 9.69
C HIS A 39 14.07 10.02 8.90
N PRO A 40 15.00 9.05 8.82
CA PRO A 40 14.75 7.77 8.16
C PRO A 40 13.62 7.00 8.89
N SER A 41 12.80 6.32 8.11
CA SER A 41 11.62 5.59 8.60
C SER A 41 11.56 4.17 8.01
N SER A 42 10.97 3.24 8.76
CA SER A 42 10.75 1.85 8.30
C SER A 42 9.26 1.51 8.38
N LEU A 43 8.70 1.03 7.26
CA LEU A 43 7.32 0.59 7.17
C LEU A 43 7.25 -0.94 7.25
N TYR A 44 6.46 -1.46 8.19
CA TYR A 44 6.21 -2.88 8.33
C TYR A 44 4.73 -3.18 8.04
N LEU A 45 4.48 -3.98 7.00
CA LEU A 45 3.14 -4.46 6.65
C LEU A 45 2.94 -5.85 7.25
N VAL A 46 2.54 -5.90 8.52
CA VAL A 46 2.36 -7.16 9.26
C VAL A 46 0.91 -7.63 9.14
N VAL A 47 0.73 -8.89 8.74
CA VAL A 47 -0.60 -9.50 8.59
C VAL A 47 -0.65 -10.83 9.35
N PRO A 48 -1.66 -11.04 10.22
CA PRO A 48 -1.87 -12.34 10.85
C PRO A 48 -2.09 -13.45 9.81
N PRO A 49 -1.60 -14.68 10.02
CA PRO A 49 -1.74 -15.77 9.06
C PRO A 49 -3.19 -16.04 8.61
N SER A 50 -4.16 -15.84 9.51
CA SER A 50 -5.60 -15.99 9.23
C SER A 50 -6.14 -15.00 8.19
N ASP A 51 -5.46 -13.88 7.98
CA ASP A 51 -5.95 -12.76 7.18
C ASP A 51 -5.19 -12.57 5.85
N ILE A 52 -4.16 -13.38 5.56
CA ILE A 52 -3.30 -13.25 4.37
C ILE A 52 -4.11 -13.14 3.07
N SER A 53 -5.04 -14.08 2.85
CA SER A 53 -5.86 -14.08 1.63
C SER A 53 -6.78 -12.86 1.54
N ARG A 54 -7.31 -12.42 2.68
CA ARG A 54 -8.23 -11.28 2.79
C ARG A 54 -7.52 -9.96 2.54
N THR A 55 -6.30 -9.79 3.05
CA THR A 55 -5.54 -8.53 2.91
C THR A 55 -4.71 -8.46 1.64
N LYS A 56 -4.51 -9.57 0.91
CA LYS A 56 -3.73 -9.61 -0.34
C LYS A 56 -4.04 -8.47 -1.31
N PRO A 57 -5.31 -8.09 -1.58
CA PRO A 57 -5.61 -6.97 -2.45
C PRO A 57 -5.16 -5.60 -1.88
N LEU A 58 -5.25 -5.40 -0.56
CA LEU A 58 -4.80 -4.18 0.12
C LEU A 58 -3.29 -4.06 0.10
N ILE A 59 -2.57 -5.14 0.45
CA ILE A 59 -1.10 -5.19 0.40
C ILE A 59 -0.63 -4.86 -1.01
N ARG A 60 -1.21 -5.50 -2.03
CA ARG A 60 -0.87 -5.23 -3.43
C ARG A 60 -1.12 -3.77 -3.82
N LEU A 61 -2.19 -3.17 -3.35
CA LEU A 61 -2.50 -1.75 -3.58
C LEU A 61 -1.47 -0.83 -2.91
N ILE A 62 -1.06 -1.11 -1.67
CA ILE A 62 -0.04 -0.34 -0.96
C ILE A 62 1.31 -0.44 -1.67
N LEU A 63 1.76 -1.67 -2.00
CA LEU A 63 3.01 -1.90 -2.71
C LEU A 63 3.02 -1.21 -4.09
N ASN A 64 1.93 -1.28 -4.83
CA ASN A 64 1.80 -0.60 -6.12
C ASN A 64 1.88 0.93 -5.98
N GLN A 65 1.28 1.50 -4.94
CA GLN A 65 1.37 2.93 -4.68
C GLN A 65 2.78 3.34 -4.28
N ILE A 66 3.44 2.58 -3.40
CA ILE A 66 4.85 2.83 -3.02
C ILE A 66 5.74 2.76 -4.26
N GLY A 67 5.67 1.67 -5.03
CA GLY A 67 6.46 1.52 -6.24
C GLY A 67 6.25 2.67 -7.22
N ARG A 68 5.00 2.95 -7.60
CA ARG A 68 4.69 4.03 -8.56
C ARG A 68 5.12 5.40 -8.10
N ARG A 69 4.84 5.75 -6.83
CA ARG A 69 5.10 7.08 -6.30
C ARG A 69 6.59 7.33 -6.09
N LEU A 70 7.35 6.32 -5.67
CA LEU A 70 8.79 6.45 -5.47
C LEU A 70 9.57 6.47 -6.79
N THR A 71 9.02 5.93 -7.87
CA THR A 71 9.65 5.91 -9.20
C THR A 71 9.11 6.97 -10.16
N GLU A 72 8.24 7.87 -9.70
CA GLU A 72 7.61 8.88 -10.57
C GLU A 72 8.63 9.89 -11.10
N ASP A 73 9.59 10.28 -10.23
CA ASP A 73 10.68 11.19 -10.56
C ASP A 73 12.02 10.54 -10.23
N LEU A 74 12.98 10.63 -11.17
CA LEU A 74 14.33 10.06 -11.04
C LEU A 74 15.32 10.98 -10.28
N GLU A 75 14.80 11.96 -9.55
CA GLU A 75 15.62 12.86 -8.73
C GLU A 75 16.31 12.11 -7.57
N GLU A 76 17.46 12.63 -7.14
CA GLU A 76 18.15 12.09 -5.98
C GLU A 76 17.28 12.19 -4.72
N LYS A 77 16.99 11.04 -4.11
CA LYS A 77 16.24 10.93 -2.87
C LYS A 77 17.17 11.08 -1.67
N ARG A 78 16.69 11.73 -0.60
CA ARG A 78 17.47 11.92 0.64
C ARG A 78 17.85 10.57 1.28
N HIS A 79 16.89 9.65 1.33
CA HIS A 79 17.10 8.31 1.89
C HIS A 79 16.98 7.23 0.82
N LYS A 80 17.84 6.21 0.90
CA LYS A 80 17.74 5.01 0.06
C LYS A 80 16.70 4.07 0.66
N VAL A 81 15.84 3.51 -0.20
CA VAL A 81 14.80 2.55 0.21
C VAL A 81 15.19 1.14 -0.22
N LEU A 82 15.12 0.20 0.71
CA LEU A 82 15.19 -1.24 0.45
C LEU A 82 13.79 -1.83 0.59
N MET A 83 13.30 -2.50 -0.44
CA MET A 83 12.04 -3.24 -0.38
C MET A 83 12.34 -4.72 -0.13
N MET A 84 11.86 -5.24 1.00
CA MET A 84 11.93 -6.67 1.35
C MET A 84 10.53 -7.25 1.24
N LEU A 85 10.37 -8.27 0.40
CA LEU A 85 9.10 -8.96 0.18
C LEU A 85 9.31 -10.45 0.43
N ASP A 86 8.51 -11.03 1.32
CA ASP A 86 8.56 -12.47 1.61
C ASP A 86 8.09 -13.29 0.39
N GLU A 87 7.08 -12.78 -0.32
CA GLU A 87 6.56 -13.35 -1.58
C GLU A 87 6.21 -12.25 -2.58
N PHE A 88 6.44 -12.50 -3.88
CA PHE A 88 6.00 -11.59 -4.94
C PHE A 88 4.50 -11.84 -5.26
N PRO A 89 3.65 -10.79 -5.25
CA PRO A 89 2.19 -10.92 -5.35
C PRO A 89 1.61 -11.21 -6.74
#